data_AF-A0A2D5ZV70-F1
#
_entry.id   AF-A0A2D5ZV70-F1
#
_cell.length_a   1.000
_cell.length_b   1.000
_cell.length_c   1.000
_cell.angle_alpha   90.00
_cell.angle_beta   90.00
_cell.angle_gamma   90.00
#
_symmetry.space_group_name_H-M   'P 1'
#
loop_
_entity.id
_entity.type
_entity.pdbx_description
1 polymer ?
#
loop_
_entity_poly.entity_id
_entity_poly.type
_entity_poly.pdbx_seq_one_letter_code
_entity_poly.pdbx_strand_id
1 'polypeptide(L)'
;MIDEDEFDFEIQSYVTQKFLGNYQVVRQEKGCLALPLTMTQYQQPADRGQYNIGLRAGMFQPVTGYSFPYAARWADQASDWLVSDLKEFPDRFRRALRREKSKARFFFLLNRMMFGAATDANRWRIFDRFYRLNESMIQNFYRGELSLADKVRLLSGRPPVPVSEAIRSLADSEWMRQLPQPEARL
;
A
#
# COMPACT_ATOMS: atom_id res chain seq x y z
N MET A 1 4.08 -5.52 -20.26
CA MET A 1 3.88 -6.73 -19.42
C MET A 1 5.27 -7.25 -19.10
N ILE A 2 5.53 -7.69 -17.87
CA ILE A 2 6.85 -8.23 -17.50
C ILE A 2 7.03 -9.57 -18.23
N ASP A 3 8.18 -9.78 -18.85
CA ASP A 3 8.57 -11.08 -19.40
C ASP A 3 8.91 -12.02 -18.23
N GLU A 4 8.13 -13.09 -18.09
CA GLU A 4 8.23 -13.99 -16.94
C GLU A 4 9.48 -14.87 -17.01
N ASP A 5 9.89 -15.26 -18.21
CA ASP A 5 11.08 -16.08 -18.40
C ASP A 5 12.34 -15.26 -18.11
N GLU A 6 12.35 -14.00 -18.55
CA GLU A 6 13.41 -13.04 -18.21
C GLU A 6 13.47 -12.80 -16.70
N PHE A 7 12.32 -12.58 -16.05
CA PHE A 7 12.26 -12.32 -14.61
C PHE A 7 12.75 -13.50 -13.77
N ASP A 8 12.32 -14.72 -14.10
CA ASP A 8 12.75 -15.93 -13.41
C ASP A 8 14.24 -16.20 -13.63
N PHE A 9 14.75 -15.97 -14.84
CA PHE A 9 16.18 -16.08 -15.16
C PHE A 9 17.04 -15.11 -14.33
N GLU A 10 16.63 -13.85 -14.22
CA GLU A 10 17.34 -12.83 -13.44
C GLU A 10 17.35 -13.16 -11.94
N ILE A 11 16.22 -13.64 -11.39
CA ILE A 11 16.16 -14.09 -9.99
C ILE A 11 17.11 -15.26 -9.76
N GLN A 12 17.08 -16.29 -10.62
CA GLN A 12 17.94 -17.46 -10.48
C GLN A 12 19.42 -17.08 -10.58
N SER A 13 19.77 -16.21 -11.52
CA SER A 13 21.12 -15.69 -11.70
C SER A 13 21.59 -14.95 -10.44
N TYR A 14 20.76 -14.05 -9.91
CA TYR A 14 21.05 -13.31 -8.67
C TYR A 14 21.25 -14.25 -7.46
N VAL A 15 20.33 -15.18 -7.23
CA VAL A 15 20.38 -16.11 -6.09
C VAL A 15 21.57 -17.04 -6.21
N THR A 16 21.85 -17.56 -7.42
CA THR A 16 23.02 -18.42 -7.67
C THR A 16 24.32 -17.68 -7.36
N GLN A 17 24.46 -16.43 -7.81
CA GLN A 17 25.64 -15.62 -7.53
C GLN A 17 25.76 -15.27 -6.04
N LYS A 18 24.64 -14.94 -5.38
CA LYS A 18 24.63 -14.47 -4.00
C LYS A 18 24.84 -15.59 -2.98
N PHE A 19 24.26 -16.76 -3.24
CA PHE A 19 24.25 -17.91 -2.34
C PHE A 19 25.11 -19.08 -2.85
N LEU A 20 25.88 -18.87 -3.93
CA LEU A 20 26.81 -19.86 -4.50
C LEU A 20 26.12 -21.19 -4.84
N GLY A 21 24.89 -21.12 -5.33
CA GLY A 21 24.08 -22.30 -5.66
C GLY A 21 23.55 -23.10 -4.45
N ASN A 22 23.77 -22.64 -3.21
CA ASN A 22 23.24 -23.31 -2.02
C ASN A 22 21.80 -22.85 -1.71
N TYR A 23 20.86 -23.22 -2.57
CA TYR A 23 19.44 -22.95 -2.36
C TYR A 23 18.57 -24.07 -2.95
N GLN A 24 17.35 -24.18 -2.45
CA GLN A 24 16.32 -25.05 -3.00
C GLN A 24 15.03 -24.24 -3.16
N VAL A 25 14.43 -24.30 -4.36
CA VAL A 25 13.09 -23.73 -4.58
C VAL A 25 12.07 -24.71 -4.02
N VAL A 26 11.44 -24.34 -2.89
CA VAL A 26 10.40 -25.16 -2.23
C VAL A 26 8.99 -24.84 -2.74
N ARG A 27 8.78 -23.62 -3.23
CA ARG A 27 7.51 -23.12 -3.76
C ARG A 27 7.78 -21.88 -4.62
N GLN A 28 7.02 -21.73 -5.69
CA GLN A 28 6.95 -20.51 -6.48
C GLN A 28 5.52 -19.98 -6.44
N GLU A 29 5.38 -18.68 -6.20
CA GLU A 29 4.09 -17.98 -6.20
C GLU A 29 4.18 -16.82 -7.17
N LYS A 30 3.10 -16.61 -7.93
CA LYS A 30 2.97 -15.49 -8.84
C LYS A 30 1.86 -14.57 -8.36
N GLY A 31 2.15 -13.28 -8.31
CA GLY A 31 1.20 -12.27 -7.92
C GLY A 31 1.58 -10.91 -8.49
N CYS A 32 0.57 -10.11 -8.81
CA CYS A 32 0.73 -8.69 -9.07
C CYS A 32 0.08 -7.93 -7.92
N LEU A 33 0.87 -7.12 -7.21
CA LEU A 33 0.33 -6.27 -6.16
C LEU A 33 -0.27 -5.01 -6.77
N ALA A 34 -1.60 -4.99 -6.90
CA ALA A 34 -2.31 -3.80 -7.31
C ALA A 34 -2.26 -2.75 -6.19
N LEU A 35 -1.61 -1.61 -6.46
CA LEU A 35 -1.53 -0.50 -5.53
C LEU A 35 -2.64 0.51 -5.81
N PRO A 36 -3.53 0.78 -4.85
CA PRO A 36 -4.68 1.63 -5.09
C PRO A 36 -4.24 3.10 -5.14
N LEU A 37 -4.82 3.83 -6.10
CA LEU A 37 -4.52 5.26 -6.31
C LEU A 37 -5.63 6.18 -5.78
N THR A 38 -6.81 5.61 -5.50
CA THR A 38 -7.99 6.33 -5.01
C THR A 38 -8.55 5.68 -3.76
N MET A 39 -9.18 6.48 -2.91
CA MET A 39 -9.68 6.03 -1.60
C MET A 39 -11.14 5.54 -1.65
N THR A 40 -11.59 5.01 -2.80
CA THR A 40 -12.98 4.57 -3.00
C THR A 40 -13.37 3.45 -2.04
N GLN A 41 -12.41 2.61 -1.63
CA GLN A 41 -12.58 1.52 -0.67
C GLN A 41 -13.05 1.98 0.72
N TYR A 42 -12.89 3.26 1.09
CA TYR A 42 -13.37 3.77 2.37
C TYR A 42 -14.87 4.15 2.36
N GLN A 43 -15.57 3.90 1.26
CA GLN A 43 -17.02 4.08 1.18
C GLN A 43 -17.73 2.89 1.82
N GLN A 44 -18.63 3.17 2.76
CA GLN A 44 -19.46 2.16 3.41
C GLN A 44 -20.84 2.11 2.75
N PRO A 45 -21.52 0.96 2.79
CA PRO A 45 -22.92 0.87 2.35
C PRO A 45 -23.79 1.90 3.07
N ALA A 46 -24.84 2.37 2.40
CA ALA A 46 -25.82 3.28 3.00
C ALA A 46 -26.74 2.57 4.01
N ASP A 47 -26.86 1.24 3.91
CA ASP A 47 -27.64 0.40 4.81
C ASP A 47 -27.06 0.38 6.23
N ARG A 48 -27.92 0.53 7.24
CA ARG A 48 -27.54 0.66 8.66
C ARG A 48 -27.19 -0.67 9.34
N GLY A 49 -27.28 -1.80 8.65
CA GLY A 49 -26.92 -3.12 9.19
C GLY A 49 -25.59 -3.71 8.68
N GLN A 50 -24.98 -3.13 7.65
CA GLN A 50 -23.84 -3.74 6.96
C GLN A 50 -22.57 -2.90 7.09
N TYR A 51 -21.48 -3.54 7.47
CA TYR A 51 -20.18 -2.90 7.69
C TYR A 51 -19.10 -3.65 6.91
N ASN A 52 -18.57 -3.00 5.88
CA ASN A 52 -17.42 -3.54 5.17
C ASN A 52 -16.18 -3.44 6.07
N ILE A 53 -15.41 -4.52 6.14
CA ILE A 53 -14.11 -4.59 6.81
C ILE A 53 -13.02 -5.13 5.87
N GLY A 54 -11.76 -5.10 6.32
CA GLY A 54 -10.62 -5.61 5.56
C GLY A 54 -10.37 -4.81 4.28
N LEU A 55 -9.92 -5.50 3.22
CA LEU A 55 -9.60 -4.88 1.92
C LEU A 55 -10.77 -4.10 1.33
N ARG A 56 -12.01 -4.61 1.47
CA ARG A 56 -13.24 -3.94 0.98
C ARG A 56 -13.50 -2.58 1.64
N ALA A 57 -12.90 -2.33 2.80
CA ALA A 57 -13.06 -1.10 3.56
C ALA A 57 -11.81 -0.20 3.56
N GLY A 58 -10.79 -0.56 2.78
CA GLY A 58 -9.50 0.14 2.81
C GLY A 58 -8.67 -0.15 4.06
N MET A 59 -8.96 -1.22 4.80
CA MET A 59 -8.25 -1.57 6.03
C MET A 59 -6.99 -2.39 5.73
N PHE A 60 -6.01 -1.76 5.09
CA PHE A 60 -4.70 -2.34 4.77
C PHE A 60 -3.68 -1.22 4.57
N GLN A 61 -2.39 -1.57 4.52
CA GLN A 61 -1.32 -0.64 4.20
C GLN A 61 -1.28 -0.39 2.67
N PRO A 62 -1.56 0.83 2.17
CA PRO A 62 -1.82 1.03 0.74
C PRO A 62 -0.64 0.84 -0.21
N VAL A 63 0.61 0.88 0.27
CA VAL A 63 1.84 0.79 -0.55
C VAL A 63 2.41 -0.63 -0.59
N THR A 64 2.15 -1.42 0.45
CA THR A 64 2.72 -2.76 0.65
C THR A 64 1.66 -3.86 0.53
N GLY A 65 0.37 -3.50 0.55
CA GLY A 65 -0.73 -4.47 0.53
C GLY A 65 -0.94 -5.21 1.85
N TYR A 66 -0.20 -4.87 2.91
CA TYR A 66 -0.28 -5.58 4.18
C TYR A 66 -1.66 -5.41 4.82
N SER A 67 -2.44 -6.49 4.84
CA SER A 67 -3.82 -6.51 5.31
C SER A 67 -4.00 -7.31 6.60
N PHE A 68 -3.19 -8.32 6.86
CA PHE A 68 -3.35 -9.22 8.01
C PHE A 68 -3.28 -8.48 9.37
N PRO A 69 -2.25 -7.65 9.66
CA PRO A 69 -2.21 -6.90 10.91
C PRO A 69 -3.35 -5.89 11.07
N TYR A 70 -3.91 -5.41 9.96
CA TYR A 70 -5.10 -4.57 9.99
C TYR A 70 -6.34 -5.39 10.34
N ALA A 71 -6.54 -6.54 9.70
CA ALA A 71 -7.65 -7.43 9.98
C ALA A 71 -7.67 -7.88 11.44
N ALA A 72 -6.52 -8.26 12.00
CA ALA A 72 -6.41 -8.65 13.40
C ALA A 72 -6.80 -7.50 14.36
N ARG A 73 -6.24 -6.29 14.16
CA ARG A 73 -6.57 -5.11 14.98
C ARG A 73 -8.06 -4.74 14.91
N TRP A 74 -8.66 -4.87 13.71
CA TRP A 74 -10.07 -4.58 13.53
C TRP A 74 -10.98 -5.65 14.13
N ALA A 75 -10.60 -6.92 14.06
CA ALA A 75 -11.35 -8.00 14.70
C ALA A 75 -11.40 -7.82 16.21
N ASP A 76 -10.25 -7.50 16.82
CA ASP A 76 -10.12 -7.22 18.26
C ASP A 76 -10.99 -6.04 18.68
N GLN A 77 -10.80 -4.89 18.02
CA GLN A 77 -11.55 -3.67 18.31
C GLN A 77 -13.07 -3.80 18.04
N ALA A 78 -13.48 -4.52 17.00
CA ALA A 78 -14.89 -4.77 16.73
C ALA A 78 -15.51 -5.68 17.78
N SER A 79 -14.77 -6.70 18.25
CA SER A 79 -15.21 -7.59 19.33
C SER A 79 -15.52 -6.81 20.61
N ASP A 80 -14.62 -5.91 21.03
CA ASP A 80 -14.82 -5.05 22.20
C ASP A 80 -16.10 -4.20 22.11
N TRP A 81 -16.39 -3.66 20.93
CA TRP A 81 -17.58 -2.83 20.74
C TRP A 81 -18.86 -3.65 20.73
N LEU A 82 -18.84 -4.84 20.13
CA LEU A 82 -19.99 -5.75 20.09
C LEU A 82 -20.38 -6.24 21.50
N VAL A 83 -19.39 -6.47 22.37
CA VAL A 83 -19.61 -6.92 23.75
C VAL A 83 -20.06 -5.78 24.68
N SER A 84 -19.57 -4.56 24.47
CA SER A 84 -19.82 -3.44 25.41
C SER A 84 -21.20 -2.79 25.24
N ASP A 85 -21.54 -2.28 24.05
CA ASP A 85 -22.89 -1.77 23.73
C ASP A 85 -23.09 -1.74 22.22
N LEU A 86 -23.94 -2.64 21.71
CA LEU A 86 -24.26 -2.74 20.30
C LEU A 86 -24.90 -1.46 19.74
N LYS A 87 -25.57 -0.65 20.56
CA LYS A 87 -26.17 0.62 20.12
C LYS A 87 -25.11 1.66 19.75
N GLU A 88 -23.94 1.62 20.38
CA GLU A 88 -22.84 2.52 20.10
C GLU A 88 -21.93 2.05 18.94
N PHE A 89 -22.03 0.78 18.57
CA PHE A 89 -21.21 0.17 17.51
C PHE A 89 -21.14 1.02 16.22
N PRO A 90 -22.26 1.52 15.65
CA PRO A 90 -22.21 2.28 14.40
C PRO A 90 -21.34 3.53 14.49
N ASP A 91 -21.38 4.25 15.62
CA ASP A 91 -20.63 5.49 15.78
C ASP A 91 -19.16 5.22 16.11
N ARG A 92 -18.87 4.18 16.91
CA ARG A 92 -17.50 3.73 17.16
C ARG A 92 -16.82 3.28 15.86
N PHE A 93 -17.51 2.46 15.06
CA PHE A 93 -17.04 2.01 13.75
C PHE A 93 -16.75 3.18 12.80
N ARG A 94 -17.70 4.11 12.63
CA ARG A 94 -17.51 5.28 11.75
C ARG A 94 -16.36 6.16 12.20
N ARG A 95 -16.17 6.36 13.52
CA ARG A 95 -15.04 7.14 14.06
C ARG A 95 -13.70 6.45 13.74
N ALA A 96 -13.60 5.15 13.98
CA ALA A 96 -12.38 4.39 13.69
C ALA A 96 -12.07 4.37 12.19
N LEU A 97 -13.07 4.15 11.33
CA LEU A 97 -12.88 4.17 9.88
C LEU A 97 -12.41 5.55 9.38
N ARG A 98 -12.96 6.65 9.92
CA ARG A 98 -12.48 8.01 9.59
C ARG A 98 -11.02 8.23 10.00
N ARG A 99 -10.61 7.70 11.15
CA ARG A 99 -9.21 7.77 11.62
C ARG A 99 -8.29 6.99 10.70
N GLU A 100 -8.65 5.76 10.34
CA GLU A 100 -7.88 4.94 9.40
C GLU A 100 -7.80 5.59 8.02
N LYS A 101 -8.92 6.12 7.49
CA LYS A 101 -8.93 6.91 6.27
C LYS A 101 -7.93 8.07 6.35
N SER A 102 -7.95 8.84 7.44
CA SER A 102 -7.04 9.97 7.63
C SER A 102 -5.56 9.55 7.59
N LYS A 103 -5.19 8.48 8.29
CA LYS A 103 -3.84 7.91 8.26
C LYS A 103 -3.43 7.47 6.84
N ALA A 104 -4.34 6.81 6.14
CA ALA A 104 -4.09 6.25 4.81
C ALA A 104 -3.86 7.30 3.71
N ARG A 105 -4.43 8.51 3.83
CA ARG A 105 -4.33 9.58 2.81
C ARG A 105 -2.90 9.79 2.29
N PHE A 106 -1.92 9.78 3.20
CA PHE A 106 -0.53 9.99 2.85
C PHE A 106 0.05 8.84 2.01
N PHE A 107 -0.38 7.60 2.23
CA PHE A 107 0.07 6.46 1.45
C PHE A 107 -0.53 6.44 0.04
N PHE A 108 -1.79 6.83 -0.13
CA PHE A 108 -2.39 7.03 -1.45
C PHE A 108 -1.69 8.15 -2.24
N LEU A 109 -1.28 9.22 -1.55
CA LEU A 109 -0.45 10.29 -2.11
C LEU A 109 0.89 9.73 -2.63
N LEU A 110 1.57 8.88 -1.84
CA LEU A 110 2.81 8.23 -2.25
C LEU A 110 2.62 7.34 -3.49
N ASN A 111 1.57 6.52 -3.51
CA ASN A 111 1.28 5.67 -4.67
C ASN A 111 1.09 6.51 -5.93
N ARG A 112 0.35 7.62 -5.85
CA ARG A 112 0.16 8.54 -6.99
C ARG A 112 1.47 9.13 -7.49
N MET A 113 2.35 9.58 -6.60
CA MET A 113 3.68 10.06 -7.01
C MET A 113 4.52 8.93 -7.63
N MET A 114 4.45 7.71 -7.09
CA MET A 114 5.23 6.59 -7.58
C MET A 114 4.85 6.17 -9.01
N PHE A 115 3.56 6.18 -9.35
CA PHE A 115 3.09 5.79 -10.68
C PHE A 115 2.96 6.96 -11.65
N GLY A 116 2.60 8.15 -11.17
CA GLY A 116 2.41 9.31 -12.03
C GLY A 116 3.66 10.17 -12.26
N ALA A 117 4.70 10.04 -11.43
CA ALA A 117 5.93 10.84 -11.57
C ALA A 117 7.19 10.04 -11.89
N ALA A 118 7.20 8.72 -11.64
CA ALA A 118 8.32 7.86 -11.98
C ALA A 118 8.07 7.18 -13.32
N THR A 119 9.04 7.26 -14.24
CA THR A 119 9.07 6.36 -15.40
C THR A 119 9.34 4.93 -14.92
N ASP A 120 8.85 3.94 -15.66
CA ASP A 120 8.98 2.53 -15.29
C ASP A 120 10.43 2.12 -14.99
N ALA A 121 11.37 2.54 -15.85
CA ALA A 121 12.80 2.23 -15.71
C ALA A 121 13.47 2.85 -14.47
N ASN A 122 12.89 3.89 -13.86
CA ASN A 122 13.47 4.57 -12.69
C ASN A 122 12.71 4.29 -11.40
N ARG A 123 11.55 3.63 -11.45
CA ARG A 123 10.69 3.41 -10.27
C ARG A 123 11.39 2.62 -9.17
N TRP A 124 12.32 1.72 -9.52
CA TRP A 124 13.14 0.98 -8.56
C TRP A 124 13.95 1.89 -7.62
N ARG A 125 14.34 3.09 -8.05
CA ARG A 125 15.11 4.06 -7.23
C ARG A 125 14.31 4.55 -6.01
N ILE A 126 12.99 4.54 -6.09
CA ILE A 126 12.12 4.86 -4.95
C ILE A 126 12.33 3.83 -3.84
N PHE A 127 12.35 2.55 -4.21
CA PHE A 127 12.55 1.45 -3.26
C PHE A 127 13.99 1.37 -2.74
N ASP A 128 15.01 1.53 -3.60
CA ASP A 128 16.41 1.60 -3.17
C ASP A 128 16.62 2.70 -2.12
N ARG A 129 16.07 3.90 -2.34
CA ARG A 129 16.12 4.98 -1.33
C ARG A 129 15.34 4.63 -0.07
N PHE A 130 14.16 4.06 -0.20
CA PHE A 130 13.31 3.70 0.94
C PHE A 130 14.00 2.70 1.88
N TYR A 131 14.63 1.65 1.33
CA TYR A 131 15.32 0.64 2.12
C TYR A 131 16.66 1.10 2.72
N ARG A 132 17.13 2.31 2.40
CA ARG A 132 18.27 2.96 3.07
C ARG A 132 17.85 3.79 4.29
N LEU A 133 16.56 3.95 4.55
CA LEU A 133 16.07 4.60 5.76
C LEU A 133 16.34 3.71 6.98
N ASN A 134 16.36 4.31 8.17
CA ASN A 134 16.56 3.54 9.39
C ASN A 134 15.40 2.57 9.62
N GLU A 135 15.69 1.49 10.36
CA GLU A 135 14.75 0.41 10.61
C GLU A 135 13.44 0.90 11.23
N SER A 136 13.50 1.80 12.21
CA SER A 136 12.30 2.31 12.89
C SER A 136 11.33 3.02 11.93
N MET A 137 11.87 3.74 10.94
CA MET A 137 11.07 4.39 9.91
C MET A 137 10.37 3.35 9.03
N ILE A 138 11.12 2.35 8.58
CA ILE A 138 10.59 1.26 7.76
C ILE A 138 9.48 0.53 8.54
N GLN A 139 9.72 0.18 9.80
CA GLN A 139 8.70 -0.47 10.65
C GLN A 139 7.43 0.38 10.78
N ASN A 140 7.56 1.69 11.07
CA ASN A 140 6.43 2.62 11.13
C ASN A 140 5.65 2.69 9.81
N PHE A 141 6.37 2.68 8.69
CA PHE A 141 5.78 2.66 7.36
C PHE A 141 4.97 1.39 7.10
N TYR A 142 5.51 0.22 7.44
CA TYR A 142 4.82 -1.07 7.31
C TYR A 142 3.63 -1.20 8.28
N ARG A 143 3.70 -0.58 9.47
CA ARG A 143 2.54 -0.47 10.39
C ARG A 143 1.42 0.44 9.85
N GLY A 144 1.74 1.31 8.90
CA GLY A 144 0.85 2.36 8.41
C GLY A 144 0.72 3.54 9.37
N GLU A 145 1.67 3.69 10.29
CA GLU A 145 1.65 4.68 11.37
C GLU A 145 2.85 5.60 11.24
N LEU A 146 2.68 6.68 10.46
CA LEU A 146 3.72 7.69 10.25
C LEU A 146 3.39 8.96 11.03
N SER A 147 4.35 9.40 11.84
CA SER A 147 4.33 10.74 12.42
C SER A 147 4.50 11.80 11.33
N LEU A 148 4.25 13.06 11.67
CA LEU A 148 4.54 14.17 10.75
C LEU A 148 6.04 14.24 10.40
N ALA A 149 6.91 13.98 11.38
CA ALA A 149 8.35 13.93 11.17
C ALA A 149 8.75 12.81 10.19
N ASP A 150 8.14 11.63 10.29
CA ASP A 150 8.39 10.52 9.36
C ASP A 150 7.98 10.88 7.93
N LYS A 151 6.82 11.53 7.76
CA LYS A 151 6.33 11.97 6.45
C LYS A 151 7.29 12.97 5.81
N VAL A 152 7.75 13.95 6.58
CA VAL A 152 8.75 14.92 6.12
C VAL A 152 10.05 14.21 5.74
N ARG A 153 10.56 13.33 6.60
CA ARG A 153 11.80 12.58 6.36
C ARG A 153 11.70 11.70 5.12
N LEU A 154 10.54 11.08 4.88
CA LEU A 154 10.30 10.25 3.69
C LEU A 154 10.37 11.08 2.40
N LEU A 155 9.95 12.35 2.43
CA LEU A 155 9.97 13.25 1.28
C LEU A 155 11.26 14.08 1.16
N SER A 156 12.09 14.11 2.21
CA SER A 156 13.29 14.97 2.29
C SER A 156 14.53 14.34 1.67
N GLY A 157 15.48 15.18 1.24
CA GLY A 157 16.73 14.75 0.59
C GLY A 157 16.58 14.69 -0.93
N ARG A 158 17.50 13.98 -1.61
CA ARG A 158 17.47 13.89 -3.07
C ARG A 158 16.26 13.06 -3.52
N PRO A 159 15.27 13.66 -4.19
CA PRO A 159 14.07 12.94 -4.59
C PRO A 159 14.42 11.93 -5.69
N PRO A 160 13.87 10.71 -5.66
CA PRO A 160 14.13 9.68 -6.67
C PRO A 160 13.49 10.02 -8.03
N VAL A 161 12.55 10.97 -8.04
CA VAL A 161 11.80 11.45 -9.21
C VAL A 161 11.81 12.99 -9.24
N PRO A 162 11.63 13.63 -10.42
CA PRO A 162 11.51 15.08 -10.49
C PRO A 162 10.32 15.59 -9.67
N VAL A 163 10.53 16.63 -8.86
CA VAL A 163 9.48 17.22 -8.00
C VAL A 163 8.34 17.81 -8.83
N SER A 164 8.63 18.37 -10.00
CA SER A 164 7.63 18.90 -10.93
C SER A 164 6.65 17.81 -11.39
N GLU A 165 7.16 16.63 -11.74
CA GLU A 165 6.33 15.48 -12.13
C GLU A 165 5.53 14.95 -10.93
N ALA A 166 6.14 14.94 -9.74
CA ALA A 166 5.41 14.59 -8.51
C ALA A 166 4.23 15.53 -8.29
N ILE A 167 4.41 16.85 -8.38
CA ILE A 167 3.32 17.82 -8.23
C ILE A 167 2.27 17.65 -9.34
N ARG A 168 2.70 17.51 -10.60
CA ARG A 168 1.80 17.30 -11.74
C ARG A 168 0.91 16.06 -11.55
N SER A 169 1.49 14.93 -11.12
CA SER A 169 0.75 13.69 -10.88
C SER A 169 -0.33 13.78 -9.78
N LEU A 170 -0.21 14.78 -8.91
CA LEU A 170 -1.16 15.04 -7.83
C LEU A 170 -2.23 16.05 -8.22
N ALA A 171 -1.85 17.07 -9.00
CA ALA A 171 -2.77 18.08 -9.51
C ALA A 171 -3.70 17.52 -10.59
N ASP A 172 -3.18 16.65 -11.45
CA ASP A 172 -3.94 15.98 -12.50
C ASP A 172 -4.11 14.49 -12.19
N SER A 173 -5.31 13.97 -12.46
CA SER A 173 -5.67 12.57 -12.28
C SER A 173 -5.96 11.84 -13.60
N GLU A 174 -5.91 12.54 -14.74
CA GLU A 174 -6.25 11.99 -16.05
C GLU A 174 -5.28 10.86 -16.47
N TRP A 175 -4.01 10.97 -16.10
CA TRP A 175 -3.01 9.92 -16.31
C TRP A 175 -3.43 8.55 -15.74
N MET A 176 -4.25 8.52 -14.69
CA MET A 176 -4.73 7.25 -14.10
C MET A 176 -5.68 6.50 -15.05
N ARG A 177 -6.35 7.18 -16.00
CA ARG A 177 -7.20 6.54 -17.01
C ARG A 177 -6.39 5.76 -18.03
N GLN A 178 -5.13 6.11 -18.21
CA GLN A 178 -4.20 5.47 -19.15
C GLN A 178 -3.58 4.20 -18.57
N LEU A 179 -3.74 3.94 -17.27
CA LEU A 179 -3.23 2.73 -16.64
C LEU A 179 -4.01 1.50 -17.10
N PRO A 180 -3.32 0.34 -17.24
CA PRO A 180 -3.99 -0.92 -17.51
C PRO A 180 -5.06 -1.18 -16.46
N GLN A 181 -6.30 -1.36 -16.92
CA GLN A 181 -7.38 -1.76 -16.03
C GLN A 181 -7.23 -3.24 -15.69
N PRO A 182 -7.45 -3.64 -14.43
CA PRO A 182 -7.47 -5.05 -14.09
C PRO A 182 -8.55 -5.73 -14.93
N GLU A 183 -8.17 -6.77 -15.68
CA GLU A 183 -9.14 -7.63 -16.34
C GLU A 183 -10.15 -8.11 -15.30
N ALA A 184 -11.43 -7.93 -15.58
CA ALA A 184 -12.51 -8.40 -14.71
C ALA A 184 -12.44 -9.94 -14.67
N ARG A 185 -11.67 -10.50 -13.75
CA ARG A 185 -11.74 -11.92 -13.44
C ARG A 185 -13.04 -12.15 -12.67
N LEU A 186 -14.02 -12.68 -13.39
CA LEU A 186 -15.24 -13.28 -12.85
C LEU A 186 -14.91 -14.49 -11.96
#